data_AF-A0A7T1C592-F1
#
_entry.id   AF-A0A7T1C592-F1
#
_cell.length_a   1.000
_cell.length_b   1.000
_cell.length_c   1.000
_cell.angle_alpha   90.00
_cell.angle_beta   90.00
_cell.angle_gamma   90.00
#
_symmetry.space_group_name_H-M   'P 1'
#
loop_
_entity.id
_entity.type
_entity.pdbx_description
1 polymer ?
#
loop_
_entity_poly.entity_id
_entity_poly.type
_entity_poly.pdbx_seq_one_letter_code
_entity_poly.pdbx_strand_id
1 'polypeptide(L)'
;MINDIISDLLTRIRNSLKVYAPIVCVPITRLSFSILLILKTQKFINNFKIIKINGISIFLIDLKYIKNNTQSKILKLIRISKLSLRRYINYLKIKPSNLLFTPFNSLGFFIISTSKGIMTHTKAKTLKLGGEILFFIQ
;
A
#
# COMPACT_ATOMS: atom_id res chain seq x y z
N MET A 1 -21.34 -4.18 3.02
CA MET A 1 -20.83 -3.82 1.68
C MET A 1 -19.45 -3.20 1.84
N ILE A 2 -18.43 -3.63 1.08
CA ILE A 2 -17.09 -3.03 1.16
C ILE A 2 -17.06 -1.84 0.22
N ASN A 3 -17.02 -0.63 0.77
CA ASN A 3 -17.11 0.59 -0.04
C ASN A 3 -15.73 0.99 -0.61
N ASP A 4 -14.64 0.89 0.17
CA ASP A 4 -13.27 1.19 -0.29
C ASP A 4 -12.34 -0.02 -0.10
N ILE A 5 -12.04 -0.70 -1.21
CA ILE A 5 -11.19 -1.89 -1.27
C ILE A 5 -9.76 -1.59 -0.77
N ILE A 6 -9.23 -0.40 -1.04
CA ILE A 6 -7.87 -0.02 -0.61
C ILE A 6 -7.85 0.17 0.90
N SER A 7 -8.85 0.87 1.45
CA SER A 7 -8.97 1.05 2.89
C SER A 7 -9.15 -0.27 3.64
N ASP A 8 -9.92 -1.22 3.08
CA ASP A 8 -10.06 -2.57 3.65
C ASP A 8 -8.74 -3.33 3.66
N LEU A 9 -8.00 -3.35 2.52
CA LEU A 9 -6.68 -3.98 2.42
C LEU A 9 -5.69 -3.42 3.45
N LEU A 10 -5.59 -2.09 3.56
CA LEU A 10 -4.69 -1.44 4.52
C LEU A 10 -5.09 -1.75 5.96
N THR A 11 -6.39 -1.81 6.23
CA THR A 11 -6.91 -2.10 7.57
C THR A 11 -6.63 -3.53 7.98
N ARG A 12 -6.81 -4.51 7.08
CA ARG A 12 -6.47 -5.92 7.33
C ARG A 12 -4.99 -6.08 7.66
N ILE A 13 -4.11 -5.51 6.84
CA ILE A 13 -2.66 -5.55 7.09
C ILE A 13 -2.32 -4.91 8.44
N ARG A 14 -2.84 -3.70 8.70
CA ARG A 14 -2.60 -2.98 9.97
C ARG A 14 -3.07 -3.78 11.19
N ASN A 15 -4.24 -4.40 11.14
CA ASN A 15 -4.79 -5.16 12.26
C ASN A 15 -3.98 -6.45 12.49
N SER A 16 -3.58 -7.15 11.43
CA SER A 16 -2.72 -8.32 11.55
C SER A 16 -1.34 -7.97 12.11
N LEU A 17 -0.77 -6.83 11.72
CA LEU A 17 0.49 -6.33 12.29
C LEU A 17 0.37 -6.07 13.81
N LYS A 18 -0.76 -5.54 14.28
CA LYS A 18 -1.00 -5.28 15.72
C LYS A 18 -1.01 -6.55 16.58
N VAL A 19 -1.44 -7.67 16.01
CA VAL A 19 -1.52 -8.98 16.70
C VAL A 19 -0.31 -9.86 16.35
N TYR A 20 0.68 -9.32 15.63
CA TYR A 20 1.86 -10.07 15.17
C TYR A 20 1.52 -11.33 14.36
N ALA A 21 0.40 -11.31 13.62
CA ALA A 21 -0.02 -12.42 12.81
C ALA A 21 0.96 -12.62 11.64
N PRO A 22 1.47 -13.83 11.39
CA PRO A 22 2.42 -14.07 10.30
C PRO A 22 1.77 -13.86 8.93
N ILE A 23 0.47 -14.14 8.84
CA ILE A 23 -0.27 -14.23 7.58
C ILE A 23 -1.52 -13.35 7.60
N VAL A 24 -1.86 -12.76 6.45
CA VAL A 24 -3.10 -11.99 6.25
C VAL A 24 -3.82 -12.46 4.99
N CYS A 25 -5.14 -12.63 5.10
CA CYS A 25 -6.02 -12.93 3.99
C CYS A 25 -6.74 -11.67 3.49
N VAL A 26 -6.67 -11.41 2.18
CA VAL A 26 -7.29 -10.25 1.51
C VAL A 26 -8.03 -10.71 0.25
N PRO A 27 -9.21 -10.15 -0.08
CA PRO A 27 -9.94 -10.50 -1.29
C PRO A 27 -9.14 -10.23 -2.56
N ILE A 28 -9.33 -11.08 -3.58
CA ILE A 28 -8.63 -10.94 -4.85
C ILE A 28 -9.24 -9.80 -5.68
N THR A 29 -8.44 -8.80 -6.00
CA THR A 29 -8.80 -7.74 -6.95
C THR A 29 -7.55 -7.31 -7.74
N ARG A 30 -7.74 -6.77 -8.95
CA ARG A 30 -6.62 -6.23 -9.75
C ARG A 30 -5.84 -5.16 -8.97
N LEU A 31 -6.55 -4.28 -8.25
CA LEU A 31 -5.94 -3.24 -7.41
C LEU A 31 -5.11 -3.84 -6.28
N SER A 32 -5.65 -4.82 -5.53
CA SER A 32 -4.91 -5.48 -4.46
C SER A 32 -3.65 -6.17 -4.97
N PHE A 33 -3.71 -6.82 -6.14
CA PHE A 33 -2.54 -7.45 -6.76
C PHE A 33 -1.44 -6.43 -7.07
N SER A 34 -1.79 -5.32 -7.74
CA SER A 34 -0.82 -4.27 -8.06
C SER A 34 -0.18 -3.65 -6.81
N ILE A 35 -0.97 -3.45 -5.76
CA ILE A 35 -0.47 -2.94 -4.47
C ILE A 35 0.47 -3.95 -3.82
N LEU A 36 0.09 -5.22 -3.74
CA LEU A 36 0.91 -6.28 -3.13
C LEU A 36 2.23 -6.49 -3.87
N LEU A 37 2.23 -6.37 -5.20
CA LEU A 37 3.45 -6.41 -6.01
C LEU A 37 4.41 -5.28 -5.60
N ILE A 38 3.90 -4.06 -5.40
CA ILE A 38 4.72 -2.93 -4.95
C ILE A 38 5.24 -3.16 -3.53
N LEU A 39 4.39 -3.64 -2.62
CA LEU A 39 4.81 -3.94 -1.24
C LEU A 39 5.90 -5.01 -1.19
N LYS A 40 5.82 -6.03 -2.05
CA LYS A 40 6.85 -7.07 -2.19
C LYS A 40 8.15 -6.50 -2.75
N THR A 41 8.10 -5.74 -3.85
CA THR A 41 9.30 -5.15 -4.47
C THR A 41 10.03 -4.17 -3.55
N GLN A 42 9.30 -3.40 -2.73
CA GLN A 42 9.86 -2.52 -1.71
C GLN A 42 10.25 -3.25 -0.39
N LYS A 43 10.10 -4.58 -0.36
CA LYS A 43 10.43 -5.46 0.78
C LYS A 43 9.66 -5.11 2.07
N PHE A 44 8.43 -4.59 1.96
CA PHE A 44 7.52 -4.36 3.10
C PHE A 44 6.84 -5.65 3.57
N ILE A 45 6.58 -6.56 2.63
CA ILE A 45 6.10 -7.93 2.89
C ILE A 45 7.14 -8.92 2.36
N ASN A 46 7.11 -10.16 2.84
CA ASN A 46 7.99 -11.21 2.35
C ASN A 46 7.50 -11.71 0.98
N ASN A 47 6.25 -12.18 0.93
CA ASN A 47 5.64 -12.71 -0.28
C ASN A 47 4.11 -12.69 -0.19
N PHE A 48 3.44 -13.02 -1.29
CA PHE A 48 2.01 -13.33 -1.28
C PHE A 48 1.70 -14.43 -2.30
N LYS A 49 0.66 -15.22 -2.04
CA LYS A 49 0.17 -16.29 -2.93
C LYS A 49 -1.34 -16.22 -3.07
N ILE A 50 -1.86 -16.79 -4.15
CA ILE A 50 -3.29 -16.97 -4.34
C ILE A 50 -3.66 -18.34 -3.79
N ILE A 51 -4.69 -18.39 -2.96
CA ILE A 51 -5.28 -19.64 -2.49
C ILE A 51 -6.80 -19.61 -2.71
N LYS A 52 -7.41 -20.78 -2.79
CA LYS A 52 -8.86 -20.94 -2.91
C LYS A 52 -9.39 -21.49 -1.59
N ILE A 53 -10.22 -20.72 -0.90
CA ILE A 53 -10.91 -21.14 0.33
C ILE A 53 -12.39 -21.18 0.03
N ASN A 54 -13.03 -22.33 0.23
CA ASN A 54 -14.48 -22.51 0.03
C ASN A 54 -14.96 -22.02 -1.35
N GLY A 55 -14.19 -22.31 -2.40
CA GLY A 55 -14.51 -21.88 -3.76
C GLY A 55 -14.06 -20.45 -4.10
N ILE A 56 -13.70 -19.63 -3.11
CA ILE A 56 -13.36 -18.21 -3.27
C ILE A 56 -11.84 -18.04 -3.30
N SER A 57 -11.33 -17.38 -4.34
CA SER A 57 -9.91 -17.03 -4.46
C SER A 57 -9.57 -15.80 -3.62
N ILE A 58 -8.51 -15.90 -2.81
CA ILE A 58 -8.00 -14.82 -1.95
C ILE A 58 -6.48 -14.73 -2.04
N PHE A 59 -5.94 -13.55 -1.71
CA PHE A 59 -4.52 -13.36 -1.47
C PHE A 59 -4.17 -13.74 -0.02
N LEU A 60 -3.22 -14.65 0.12
CA LEU A 60 -2.55 -14.95 1.38
C LEU A 60 -1.19 -14.23 1.38
N ILE A 61 -1.04 -13.26 2.27
CA ILE A 61 0.12 -12.37 2.36
C ILE A 61 0.97 -12.80 3.54
N ASP A 62 2.27 -12.98 3.32
CA ASP A 62 3.26 -13.27 4.34
C ASP A 62 3.92 -11.96 4.82
N LEU A 63 3.68 -11.59 6.08
CA LEU A 63 4.12 -10.34 6.67
C LEU A 63 5.58 -10.44 7.15
N LYS A 64 6.34 -9.37 6.93
CA LYS A 64 7.75 -9.32 7.30
C LYS A 64 7.93 -8.72 8.69
N TYR A 65 8.62 -9.46 9.56
CA TYR A 65 9.07 -9.00 10.87
C TYR A 65 10.60 -9.08 10.98
N ILE A 66 11.20 -8.26 11.84
CA ILE A 66 12.66 -8.07 11.96
C ILE A 66 13.15 -8.58 13.32
N LYS A 67 12.63 -8.02 14.43
CA LYS A 67 13.13 -8.28 15.79
C LYS A 67 12.15 -9.16 16.55
N ASN A 68 12.55 -10.38 16.94
CA ASN A 68 11.76 -11.35 17.73
C ASN A 68 10.28 -11.46 17.31
N ASN A 69 9.97 -11.31 16.01
CA ASN A 69 8.62 -11.24 15.47
C ASN A 69 7.71 -10.11 16.00
N THR A 70 8.25 -9.10 16.68
CA THR A 70 7.49 -7.97 17.26
C THR A 70 7.64 -6.65 16.50
N GLN A 71 8.62 -6.53 15.60
CA GLN A 71 8.82 -5.29 14.83
C GLN A 71 8.67 -5.56 13.33
N SER A 72 7.72 -4.89 12.69
CA SER A 72 7.52 -4.92 11.24
C SER A 72 8.25 -3.77 10.56
N LYS A 73 8.62 -3.97 9.29
CA LYS A 73 9.10 -2.87 8.44
C LYS A 73 7.98 -1.84 8.17
N ILE A 74 6.73 -2.25 8.29
CA ILE A 74 5.57 -1.38 8.13
C ILE A 74 5.25 -0.78 9.51
N LEU A 75 5.60 0.49 9.69
CA LEU A 75 5.29 1.30 10.87
C LEU A 75 3.93 2.02 10.71
N LYS A 76 3.62 2.48 9.50
CA LYS A 76 2.43 3.32 9.25
C LYS A 76 1.80 3.03 7.89
N LEU A 77 0.48 2.90 7.88
CA LEU A 77 -0.35 2.80 6.68
C LEU A 77 -1.46 3.86 6.77
N ILE A 78 -1.48 4.82 5.83
CA ILE A 78 -2.46 5.92 5.83
C ILE A 78 -3.12 6.02 4.46
N ARG A 79 -4.43 5.80 4.41
CA ARG A 79 -5.23 6.12 3.22
C ARG A 79 -5.32 7.64 3.03
N ILE A 80 -4.90 8.13 1.86
CA ILE A 80 -4.85 9.56 1.54
C ILE A 80 -6.06 10.01 0.73
N SER A 81 -6.21 9.52 -0.49
CA SER A 81 -7.42 9.73 -1.28
C SER A 81 -8.55 8.88 -0.69
N LYS A 82 -9.75 9.40 -0.53
CA LYS A 82 -10.92 8.66 -0.04
C LYS A 82 -12.07 8.87 -1.01
N LEU A 83 -13.09 8.02 -0.95
CA LEU A 83 -14.29 8.17 -1.80
C LEU A 83 -14.92 9.57 -1.67
N SER A 84 -14.96 10.11 -0.45
CA SER A 84 -15.49 11.45 -0.15
C SER A 84 -14.58 12.60 -0.57
N LEU A 85 -13.27 12.36 -0.72
CA LEU A 85 -12.31 13.38 -1.09
C LEU A 85 -11.14 12.75 -1.86
N ARG A 86 -11.18 12.88 -3.19
CA ARG A 86 -10.12 12.40 -4.06
C ARG A 86 -8.94 13.36 -4.03
N ARG A 87 -7.73 12.83 -3.84
CA ARG A 87 -6.49 13.63 -3.79
C ARG A 87 -5.59 13.29 -4.96
N TYR A 88 -5.32 14.29 -5.79
CA TYR A 88 -4.47 14.18 -6.98
C TYR A 88 -3.20 15.02 -6.84
N ILE A 89 -2.15 14.61 -7.55
CA ILE A 89 -0.89 15.33 -7.60
C ILE A 89 -0.32 15.35 -9.01
N ASN A 90 0.18 16.52 -9.40
CA ASN A 90 0.96 16.67 -10.62
C ASN A 90 2.42 16.20 -10.36
N TYR A 91 3.07 15.59 -11.35
CA TYR A 91 4.45 15.12 -11.25
C TYR A 91 5.43 16.21 -10.79
N LEU A 92 5.21 17.47 -11.21
CA LEU A 92 6.01 18.62 -10.78
C LEU A 92 5.97 18.86 -9.28
N LYS A 93 4.85 18.49 -8.64
CA LYS A 93 4.62 18.63 -7.19
C LYS A 93 5.04 17.37 -6.41
N ILE A 94 5.44 16.29 -7.08
CA ILE A 94 6.02 15.11 -6.42
C ILE A 94 7.45 15.46 -6.00
N LYS A 95 7.62 15.96 -4.77
CA LYS A 95 8.93 16.22 -4.18
C LYS A 95 9.31 15.06 -3.24
N PRO A 96 10.58 14.62 -3.23
CA PRO A 96 11.05 13.53 -2.38
C PRO A 96 11.01 13.87 -0.88
N SER A 97 11.17 15.15 -0.52
CA SER A 97 11.18 15.62 0.88
C SER A 97 9.81 16.03 1.41
N ASN A 98 8.87 16.40 0.54
CA ASN A 98 7.57 16.95 0.92
C ASN A 98 6.54 16.65 -0.17
N LEU A 99 5.84 15.52 -0.07
CA LEU A 99 4.48 15.53 -0.60
C LEU A 99 3.69 16.45 0.33
N LEU A 100 2.84 17.33 -0.23
CA LEU A 100 2.05 18.37 0.45
C LEU A 100 1.17 17.88 1.62
N PHE A 101 1.19 16.58 1.91
CA PHE A 101 0.28 15.85 2.77
C PHE A 101 0.96 15.18 3.97
N THR A 102 2.26 15.39 4.17
CA THR A 102 3.00 14.89 5.35
C THR A 102 3.66 16.05 6.10
N PRO A 103 3.40 16.21 7.40
CA PRO A 103 3.97 17.31 8.18
C PRO A 103 5.47 17.20 8.46
N PHE A 104 6.15 16.11 8.12
CA PHE A 104 7.57 15.93 8.44
C PHE A 104 8.29 15.07 7.40
N ASN A 105 9.59 15.36 7.27
CA ASN A 105 10.68 14.73 6.52
C ASN A 105 10.80 13.20 6.77
N SER A 106 9.72 12.45 6.54
CA SER A 106 9.57 11.04 6.89
C SER A 106 9.96 10.14 5.72
N LEU A 107 10.91 9.24 5.95
CA LEU A 107 11.28 8.20 5.01
C LEU A 107 10.08 7.26 4.80
N GLY A 108 9.47 7.30 3.62
CA GLY A 108 8.32 6.47 3.28
C GLY A 108 8.00 6.50 1.79
N PHE A 109 7.02 5.71 1.38
CA PHE A 109 6.57 5.64 0.01
C PHE A 109 5.11 6.08 -0.11
N PHE A 110 4.86 7.02 -1.01
CA PHE A 110 3.53 7.25 -1.54
C PHE A 110 3.27 6.32 -2.72
N ILE A 111 2.08 5.73 -2.73
CA ILE A 111 1.60 4.88 -3.82
C ILE A 111 0.55 5.68 -4.59
N ILE A 112 0.80 5.83 -5.89
CA ILE A 112 0.08 6.73 -6.78
C ILE A 112 -0.54 5.90 -7.90
N SER A 113 -1.82 6.14 -8.18
CA SER A 113 -2.50 5.65 -9.37
C SER A 113 -2.27 6.63 -10.51
N THR A 114 -1.56 6.21 -11.55
CA THR A 114 -1.25 7.02 -12.73
C THR A 114 -1.93 6.42 -13.97
N SER A 115 -1.87 7.12 -15.11
CA SER A 115 -2.37 6.60 -16.39
C SER A 115 -1.65 5.33 -16.87
N LYS A 116 -0.43 5.06 -16.40
CA LYS A 116 0.34 3.84 -16.69
C LYS A 116 0.25 2.79 -15.58
N GLY A 117 -0.73 2.91 -14.70
CA GLY A 117 -0.97 1.99 -13.59
C GLY A 117 -0.49 2.52 -12.24
N ILE A 118 -0.52 1.64 -11.24
CA ILE A 118 -0.17 1.96 -9.85
C ILE A 118 1.34 1.81 -9.67
N MET A 119 1.97 2.82 -9.07
CA MET A 119 3.41 2.82 -8.84
C MET A 119 3.80 3.68 -7.63
N THR A 120 5.06 3.61 -7.23
CA THR A 120 5.61 4.49 -6.19
C THR A 120 5.78 5.91 -6.73
N HIS A 121 5.75 6.89 -5.84
CA HIS A 121 6.02 8.29 -6.18
C HIS A 121 7.39 8.50 -6.85
N THR A 122 8.41 7.74 -6.45
CA THR A 122 9.73 7.76 -7.09
C THR A 122 9.64 7.39 -8.56
N LYS A 123 8.93 6.30 -8.89
CA LYS A 123 8.75 5.83 -10.27
C LYS A 123 7.81 6.74 -11.07
N ALA A 124 6.77 7.27 -10.44
CA ALA A 124 5.88 8.25 -11.09
C ALA A 124 6.66 9.51 -11.49
N LYS A 125 7.57 9.98 -10.61
CA LYS A 125 8.41 11.15 -10.87
C LYS A 125 9.40 10.92 -12.01
N THR A 126 10.08 9.78 -12.05
CA THR A 126 11.02 9.47 -13.15
C THR A 126 10.31 9.40 -14.49
N LEU A 127 9.08 8.89 -14.51
CA LEU A 127 8.24 8.83 -15.71
C LEU A 127 7.49 10.14 -16.02
N LYS A 128 7.66 11.19 -15.19
CA LYS A 128 6.95 12.48 -15.29
C LYS A 128 5.42 12.32 -15.34
N LEU A 129 4.89 11.42 -14.52
CA LEU A 129 3.46 11.13 -14.41
C LEU A 129 2.88 11.62 -13.09
N GLY A 130 1.75 12.33 -13.17
CA GLY A 130 0.89 12.65 -12.03
C GLY A 130 -0.17 11.57 -11.81
N GLY A 131 -1.02 11.77 -10.81
CA GLY A 131 -2.11 10.84 -10.54
C GLY A 131 -2.77 10.98 -9.17
N GLU A 132 -3.64 10.02 -8.85
CA GLU A 132 -4.32 9.94 -7.55
C GLU A 132 -3.37 9.39 -6.49
N ILE A 133 -3.23 10.07 -5.36
CA ILE A 133 -2.43 9.57 -4.23
C ILE A 133 -3.29 8.60 -3.43
N LEU A 134 -3.01 7.30 -3.58
CA LEU A 134 -3.82 6.29 -2.94
C LEU A 134 -3.57 6.26 -1.43
N PHE A 135 -2.33 5.98 -1.03
CA PHE A 135 -1.98 5.88 0.37
C PHE A 135 -0.47 6.10 0.58
N PHE A 136 -0.12 6.31 1.84
CA PHE A 136 1.25 6.43 2.31
C PHE A 136 1.60 5.22 3.17
N ILE A 137 2.81 4.70 2.97
CA ILE A 137 3.40 3.64 3.77
C ILE A 137 4.78 4.06 4.29
N GLN A 138 5.03 3.79 5.56
CA GLN A 138 6.31 3.98 6.24
C GLN A 138 6.64 2.71 7.02
#